data_AF-A0A925I3I5-F1
#
_entry.id   AF-A0A925I3I5-F1
#
_cell.length_a   1.000
_cell.length_b   1.000
_cell.length_c   1.000
_cell.angle_alpha   90.00
_cell.angle_beta   90.00
_cell.angle_gamma   90.00
#
_symmetry.space_group_name_H-M   'P 1'
#
loop_
_entity.id
_entity.type
_entity.pdbx_description
1 polymer ?
#
loop_
_entity_poly.entity_id
_entity_poly.type
_entity_poly.pdbx_seq_one_letter_code
_entity_poly.pdbx_strand_id
1 'polypeptide(L)'
;MFSIDQLLHPVSGGQACGEDLSFSSELDAIVKARIQDDPTLDQGEWVVALKEADWPFVAARCAQLIESKSKDLRLAVWLAEAHAKTRHFRGLGDGYALLAGLCEQYWDGLYPMADEGEYEQRIGNLFWLLTRSPLLIREIPLTEGAGTAYSMADFEAARQRAASAGPAP
;
A
#
# COMPACT_ATOMS: atom_id res chain seq x y z
N MET A 1 -16.88 3.61 2.64
CA MET A 1 -16.03 3.56 1.44
C MET A 1 -15.73 5.00 1.08
N PHE A 2 -14.47 5.43 1.13
CA PHE A 2 -14.10 6.82 0.87
C PHE A 2 -13.84 7.03 -0.63
N SER A 3 -14.26 8.17 -1.17
CA SER A 3 -13.84 8.62 -2.51
C SER A 3 -12.54 9.41 -2.42
N ILE A 4 -11.79 9.50 -3.53
CA ILE A 4 -10.57 10.30 -3.61
C ILE A 4 -10.88 11.77 -3.27
N ASP A 5 -11.96 12.31 -3.84
CA ASP A 5 -12.41 13.68 -3.58
C ASP A 5 -12.67 13.94 -2.09
N GLN A 6 -13.26 12.96 -1.38
CA GLN A 6 -13.48 13.07 0.06
C GLN A 6 -12.17 13.15 0.83
N LEU A 7 -11.19 12.32 0.47
CA LEU A 7 -9.88 12.30 1.12
C LEU A 7 -9.05 13.56 0.83
N LEU A 8 -9.39 14.30 -0.22
CA LEU A 8 -8.78 15.58 -0.58
C LEU A 8 -9.50 16.79 0.03
N HIS A 9 -10.58 16.62 0.79
CA HIS A 9 -11.10 17.73 1.59
C HIS A 9 -10.13 18.10 2.72
N PRO A 10 -10.01 19.40 3.08
CA PRO A 10 -9.16 19.81 4.19
C PRO A 10 -9.60 19.14 5.50
N VAL A 11 -8.65 18.75 6.35
CA VAL A 11 -8.94 18.13 7.65
C VAL A 11 -9.78 19.07 8.53
N SER A 12 -9.42 20.36 8.54
CA SER A 12 -10.19 21.41 9.20
C SER A 12 -9.93 22.77 8.55
N GLY A 13 -10.81 23.76 8.80
CA GLY A 13 -10.69 25.10 8.22
C GLY A 13 -9.47 25.91 8.72
N GLY A 14 -8.93 25.58 9.91
CA GLY A 14 -7.75 26.25 10.48
C GLY A 14 -6.44 25.48 10.31
N GLN A 15 -6.52 24.16 10.07
CA GLN A 15 -5.39 23.27 9.86
C GLN A 15 -5.75 22.29 8.74
N ALA A 16 -5.59 22.74 7.50
CA ALA A 16 -6.02 21.98 6.32
C ALA A 16 -5.31 20.62 6.20
N CYS A 17 -4.03 20.56 6.60
CA CYS A 17 -3.25 19.32 6.61
C CYS A 17 -3.37 18.51 7.91
N GLY A 18 -4.00 19.06 8.95
CA GLY A 18 -4.13 18.39 10.24
C GLY A 18 -2.84 18.34 11.05
N GLU A 19 -2.53 17.19 11.67
CA GLU A 19 -1.41 17.01 12.60
C GLU A 19 -0.39 15.96 12.14
N ASP A 20 0.84 16.02 12.68
CA ASP A 20 1.85 14.98 12.46
C ASP A 20 1.51 13.73 13.29
N LEU A 21 1.49 12.58 12.63
CA LEU A 21 1.17 11.30 13.23
C LEU A 21 2.40 10.45 13.59
N SER A 22 3.62 10.95 13.42
CA SER A 22 4.88 10.19 13.58
C SER A 22 5.00 9.37 14.87
N PHE A 23 4.37 9.80 15.95
CA PHE A 23 4.37 9.10 17.26
C PHE A 23 2.99 8.56 17.67
N SER A 24 2.07 8.46 16.72
CA SER A 24 0.71 7.99 16.98
C SER A 24 0.65 6.47 17.05
N SER A 25 -0.10 5.96 18.03
CA SER A 25 -0.43 4.55 18.14
C SER A 25 -1.20 4.02 16.92
N GLU A 26 -1.87 4.92 16.20
CA GLU A 26 -2.63 4.63 15.00
C GLU A 26 -1.71 4.28 13.81
N LEU A 27 -0.58 4.98 13.64
CA LEU A 27 0.46 4.58 12.67
C LEU A 27 1.06 3.23 13.05
N ASP A 28 1.38 3.01 14.33
CA ASP A 28 1.96 1.75 14.79
C ASP A 28 1.04 0.57 14.49
N ALA A 29 -0.27 0.74 14.70
CA ALA A 29 -1.27 -0.27 14.38
C ALA A 29 -1.30 -0.59 12.87
N ILE A 30 -1.18 0.41 12.01
CA ILE A 30 -1.11 0.22 10.56
C ILE A 30 0.18 -0.51 10.16
N VAL A 31 1.33 -0.08 10.67
CA VAL A 31 2.62 -0.74 10.42
C VAL A 31 2.54 -2.21 10.83
N LYS A 32 2.01 -2.50 12.02
CA LYS A 32 1.84 -3.87 12.52
C LYS A 32 0.92 -4.71 11.63
N ALA A 33 -0.15 -4.13 11.09
CA ALA A 33 -1.11 -4.80 10.22
C ALA A 33 -0.57 -5.08 8.82
N ARG A 34 0.47 -4.35 8.37
CA ARG A 34 1.16 -4.58 7.09
C ARG A 34 2.20 -5.69 7.12
N ILE A 35 2.61 -6.14 8.31
CA ILE A 35 3.60 -7.21 8.45
C ILE A 35 2.96 -8.52 8.02
N GLN A 36 3.59 -9.18 7.05
CA GLN A 36 3.34 -10.56 6.68
C GLN A 36 4.61 -11.38 6.91
N ASP A 37 4.46 -12.61 7.38
CA ASP A 37 5.56 -13.56 7.51
C ASP A 37 5.94 -14.13 6.13
N ASP A 38 7.22 -14.41 5.92
CA ASP A 38 7.69 -15.06 4.69
C ASP A 38 7.41 -16.57 4.75
N PRO A 39 6.55 -17.11 3.88
CA PRO A 39 6.18 -18.54 3.90
C PRO A 39 7.34 -19.45 3.49
N THR A 40 8.44 -18.92 2.96
CA THR A 40 9.60 -19.68 2.50
C THR A 40 10.67 -19.91 3.59
N LEU A 41 10.53 -19.25 4.75
CA LEU A 41 11.42 -19.43 5.89
C LEU A 41 11.04 -20.68 6.71
N ASP A 42 12.04 -21.47 7.09
CA ASP A 42 11.86 -22.65 7.94
C ASP A 42 11.37 -22.22 9.35
N GLN A 43 10.18 -22.66 9.73
CA GLN A 43 9.54 -22.33 11.01
C GLN A 43 10.03 -23.22 12.17
N GLY A 44 10.88 -24.22 11.90
CA GLY A 44 11.32 -25.19 12.91
C GLY A 44 10.17 -26.02 13.50
N GLU A 45 10.31 -26.51 14.73
CA GLU A 45 9.29 -27.36 15.39
C GLU A 45 8.04 -26.60 15.90
N TRP A 46 8.01 -25.26 15.77
CA TRP A 46 6.87 -24.44 16.17
C TRP A 46 6.13 -23.95 14.93
N VAL A 47 5.13 -24.71 14.48
CA VAL A 47 4.20 -24.27 13.42
C VAL A 47 3.28 -23.20 14.01
N VAL A 48 3.66 -21.93 13.85
CA VAL A 48 2.79 -20.80 14.17
C VAL A 48 2.03 -20.45 12.89
N ALA A 49 0.75 -20.05 13.01
CA ALA A 49 0.01 -19.54 11.86
C ALA A 49 0.79 -18.35 11.27
N LEU A 50 1.18 -18.44 10.00
CA LEU A 50 1.84 -17.35 9.29
C LEU A 50 1.00 -16.10 9.45
N LYS A 51 1.61 -15.02 9.93
CA LYS A 51 0.94 -13.74 10.01
C LYS A 51 0.71 -13.24 8.60
N GLU A 52 -0.55 -13.09 8.21
CA GLU A 52 -0.91 -12.40 6.98
C GLU A 52 -1.19 -10.92 7.26
N ALA A 53 -0.86 -10.06 6.30
CA ALA A 53 -1.16 -8.65 6.38
C ALA A 53 -2.69 -8.42 6.25
N ASP A 54 -3.25 -7.59 7.13
CA ASP A 54 -4.67 -7.20 7.09
C ASP A 54 -4.86 -5.97 6.20
N TRP A 55 -4.83 -6.19 4.88
CA TRP A 55 -4.98 -5.11 3.90
C TRP A 55 -6.33 -4.36 4.00
N PRO A 56 -7.48 -5.02 4.25
CA PRO A 56 -8.73 -4.31 4.52
C PRO A 56 -8.64 -3.35 5.71
N PHE A 57 -8.00 -3.76 6.82
CA PHE A 57 -7.77 -2.88 7.97
C PHE A 57 -6.86 -1.71 7.60
N VAL A 58 -5.72 -1.98 6.95
CA VAL A 58 -4.77 -0.93 6.52
C VAL A 58 -5.48 0.11 5.65
N ALA A 59 -6.26 -0.34 4.66
CA ALA A 59 -7.03 0.53 3.79
C ALA A 59 -8.05 1.39 4.54
N ALA A 60 -8.82 0.78 5.43
CA ALA A 60 -9.84 1.50 6.21
C ALA A 60 -9.21 2.54 7.14
N ARG A 61 -8.13 2.19 7.83
CA ARG A 61 -7.46 3.07 8.79
C ARG A 61 -6.70 4.20 8.13
N CYS A 62 -5.95 3.93 7.05
CA CYS A 62 -5.26 5.00 6.33
C CYS A 62 -6.26 6.03 5.79
N ALA A 63 -7.34 5.57 5.15
CA ALA A 63 -8.35 6.49 4.61
C ALA A 63 -9.05 7.32 5.71
N GLN A 64 -9.40 6.70 6.84
CA GLN A 64 -9.97 7.41 7.99
C GLN A 64 -9.02 8.49 8.52
N LEU A 65 -7.73 8.19 8.67
CA LEU A 65 -6.74 9.14 9.17
C LEU A 65 -6.49 10.28 8.16
N ILE A 66 -6.45 9.97 6.86
CA ILE A 66 -6.30 11.00 5.81
C ILE A 66 -7.49 11.96 5.80
N GLU A 67 -8.70 11.44 5.92
CA GLU A 67 -9.92 12.24 5.95
C GLU A 67 -9.97 13.17 7.17
N SER A 68 -9.66 12.64 8.36
CA SER A 68 -10.06 13.27 9.63
C SER A 68 -8.92 13.81 10.49
N LYS A 69 -7.66 13.42 10.22
CA LYS A 69 -6.54 13.75 11.11
C LYS A 69 -5.32 14.34 10.42
N SER A 70 -4.88 13.79 9.29
CA SER A 70 -3.58 14.16 8.72
C SER A 70 -3.49 13.92 7.22
N LYS A 71 -3.10 14.95 6.47
CA LYS A 71 -2.66 14.82 5.09
C LYS A 71 -1.21 14.33 5.11
N ASP A 72 -1.04 13.01 5.01
CA ASP A 72 0.26 12.35 5.17
C ASP A 72 0.57 11.41 3.99
N LEU A 73 1.74 11.58 3.38
CA LEU A 73 2.22 10.75 2.28
C LEU A 73 2.43 9.30 2.67
N ARG A 74 2.85 9.03 3.91
CA ARG A 74 3.03 7.65 4.42
C ARG A 74 1.71 6.91 4.37
N LEU A 75 0.65 7.54 4.89
CA LEU A 75 -0.71 6.99 4.87
C LEU A 75 -1.22 6.78 3.45
N ALA A 76 -1.04 7.75 2.57
CA ALA A 76 -1.50 7.65 1.19
C ALA A 76 -0.76 6.56 0.39
N VAL A 77 0.54 6.39 0.62
CA VAL A 77 1.35 5.31 0.05
C VAL A 77 0.89 3.94 0.54
N TRP A 78 0.63 3.78 1.84
CA TRP A 78 0.14 2.52 2.38
C TRP A 78 -1.30 2.21 1.97
N LEU A 79 -2.14 3.25 1.82
CA LEU A 79 -3.46 3.12 1.26
C LEU A 79 -3.41 2.63 -0.19
N ALA A 80 -2.49 3.15 -1.01
CA ALA A 80 -2.29 2.72 -2.39
C ALA A 80 -1.88 1.24 -2.47
N GLU A 81 -0.95 0.79 -1.62
CA GLU A 81 -0.58 -0.64 -1.53
C GLU A 81 -1.78 -1.50 -1.11
N ALA A 82 -2.47 -1.12 -0.04
CA ALA A 82 -3.61 -1.87 0.46
C ALA A 82 -4.76 -1.94 -0.56
N HIS A 83 -5.00 -0.87 -1.31
CA HIS A 83 -5.95 -0.85 -2.41
C HIS A 83 -5.50 -1.67 -3.60
N ALA A 84 -4.22 -1.73 -3.93
CA ALA A 84 -3.71 -2.65 -4.94
C ALA A 84 -3.99 -4.12 -4.54
N LYS A 85 -3.80 -4.44 -3.26
CA LYS A 85 -4.03 -5.79 -2.70
C LYS A 85 -5.52 -6.17 -2.59
N THR A 86 -6.42 -5.20 -2.44
CA THR A 86 -7.85 -5.47 -2.19
C THR A 86 -8.78 -5.11 -3.35
N ARG A 87 -8.33 -4.23 -4.25
CA ARG A 87 -9.10 -3.69 -5.39
C ARG A 87 -8.29 -3.66 -6.69
N HIS A 88 -7.14 -4.33 -6.72
CA HIS A 88 -6.34 -4.56 -7.92
C HIS A 88 -5.94 -3.25 -8.64
N PHE A 89 -5.96 -3.24 -9.98
CA PHE A 89 -5.52 -2.11 -10.79
C PHE A 89 -6.25 -0.81 -10.47
N ARG A 90 -7.57 -0.90 -10.28
CA ARG A 90 -8.37 0.27 -9.89
C ARG A 90 -7.90 0.84 -8.57
N GLY A 91 -7.66 -0.03 -7.59
CA GLY A 91 -7.17 0.39 -6.28
C GLY A 91 -5.81 1.07 -6.33
N LEU A 92 -4.87 0.52 -7.11
CA LEU A 92 -3.55 1.13 -7.29
C LEU A 92 -3.67 2.50 -7.98
N GLY A 93 -4.48 2.59 -9.05
CA GLY A 93 -4.74 3.84 -9.76
C GLY A 93 -5.37 4.92 -8.86
N ASP A 94 -6.38 4.55 -8.08
CA ASP A 94 -7.02 5.45 -7.11
C ASP A 94 -6.01 5.96 -6.07
N GLY A 95 -5.09 5.10 -5.62
CA GLY A 95 -4.00 5.47 -4.71
C GLY A 95 -3.02 6.47 -5.31
N TYR A 96 -2.61 6.28 -6.57
CA TYR A 96 -1.77 7.24 -7.28
C TYR A 96 -2.45 8.59 -7.51
N ALA A 97 -3.75 8.57 -7.84
CA ALA A 97 -4.55 9.79 -7.99
C ALA A 97 -4.67 10.57 -6.67
N LEU A 98 -4.85 9.87 -5.55
CA LEU A 98 -4.82 10.50 -4.23
C LEU A 98 -3.46 11.13 -3.92
N LEU A 99 -2.35 10.42 -4.18
CA LEU A 99 -1.00 10.96 -3.96
C LEU A 99 -0.76 12.22 -4.80
N ALA A 100 -1.15 12.21 -6.07
CA ALA A 100 -1.06 13.38 -6.94
C ALA A 100 -1.87 14.56 -6.37
N GLY A 101 -3.13 14.33 -6.00
CA GLY A 101 -3.99 15.37 -5.42
C GLY A 101 -3.45 15.93 -4.10
N LEU A 102 -2.87 15.10 -3.24
CA LEU A 102 -2.23 15.55 -1.99
C LEU A 102 -1.01 16.44 -2.28
N CYS A 103 -0.17 16.04 -3.24
CA CYS A 103 0.97 16.83 -3.66
C CYS A 103 0.54 18.17 -4.28
N GLU A 104 -0.50 18.18 -5.12
CA GLU A 104 -0.97 19.40 -5.78
C GLU A 104 -1.64 20.40 -4.83
N GLN A 105 -2.41 19.91 -3.85
CA GLN A 105 -3.24 20.77 -2.99
C GLN A 105 -2.58 21.15 -1.66
N TYR A 106 -1.68 20.30 -1.15
CA TYR A 106 -1.21 20.39 0.23
C TYR A 106 0.31 20.41 0.37
N TRP A 107 1.08 20.52 -0.71
CA TRP A 107 2.54 20.35 -0.71
C TRP A 107 3.26 21.00 0.48
N ASP A 108 2.97 22.27 0.78
CA ASP A 108 3.71 23.02 1.80
C ASP A 108 3.43 22.53 3.22
N GLY A 109 2.23 22.02 3.50
CA GLY A 109 1.82 21.53 4.82
C GLY A 109 1.71 20.00 4.93
N LEU A 110 2.02 19.28 3.86
CA LEU A 110 1.85 17.82 3.77
C LEU A 110 2.84 17.11 4.71
N TYR A 111 2.40 16.09 5.42
CA TYR A 111 3.26 15.26 6.26
C TYR A 111 3.93 14.13 5.46
N PRO A 112 5.17 13.72 5.79
CA PRO A 112 6.09 14.37 6.71
C PRO A 112 6.44 15.80 6.25
N MET A 113 6.57 16.72 7.22
CA MET A 113 6.97 18.09 6.94
C MET A 113 8.34 18.09 6.25
N ALA A 114 8.49 18.99 5.28
CA ALA A 114 9.77 19.25 4.64
C ALA A 114 10.36 20.53 5.23
N ASP A 115 11.61 20.48 5.65
CA ASP A 115 12.33 21.63 6.19
C ASP A 115 13.21 22.24 5.10
N GLU A 116 13.00 23.52 4.78
CA GLU A 116 13.87 24.32 3.90
C GLU A 116 14.31 23.66 2.56
N GLY A 117 13.46 22.83 1.96
CA GLY A 117 13.75 22.13 0.69
C GLY A 117 14.32 20.72 0.83
N GLU A 118 14.44 20.22 2.06
CA GLU A 118 14.77 18.82 2.38
C GLU A 118 13.52 17.95 2.23
N TYR A 119 13.44 17.23 1.12
CA TYR A 119 12.30 16.39 0.75
C TYR A 119 12.58 14.89 0.86
N GLU A 120 13.68 14.48 1.48
CA GLU A 120 14.19 13.11 1.52
C GLU A 120 13.14 12.13 2.02
N GLN A 121 12.39 12.49 3.08
CA GLN A 121 11.34 11.63 3.62
C GLN A 121 10.16 11.49 2.65
N ARG A 122 9.76 12.57 1.97
CA ARG A 122 8.68 12.54 0.96
C ARG A 122 9.10 11.72 -0.25
N ILE A 123 10.32 11.95 -0.75
CA ILE A 123 10.93 11.20 -1.85
C ILE A 123 11.02 9.72 -1.49
N GLY A 124 11.46 9.38 -0.27
CA GLY A 124 11.57 7.99 0.18
C GLY A 124 10.24 7.25 0.15
N ASN A 125 9.16 7.89 0.61
CA ASN A 125 7.81 7.31 0.57
C ASN A 125 7.34 7.05 -0.86
N LEU A 126 7.47 8.03 -1.75
CA LEU A 126 7.08 7.90 -3.15
C LEU A 126 7.94 6.87 -3.88
N PHE A 127 9.25 6.90 -3.67
CA PHE A 127 10.21 5.98 -4.27
C PHE A 127 9.94 4.53 -3.85
N TRP A 128 9.60 4.31 -2.59
CA TRP A 128 9.21 2.98 -2.11
C TRP A 128 7.97 2.46 -2.86
N LEU A 129 6.92 3.28 -3.04
CA LEU A 129 5.73 2.86 -3.78
C LEU A 129 6.04 2.58 -5.26
N LEU A 130 6.85 3.44 -5.89
CA LEU A 130 7.30 3.26 -7.27
C LEU A 130 8.06 1.93 -7.44
N THR A 131 8.94 1.60 -6.50
CA THR A 131 9.71 0.34 -6.51
C THR A 131 8.82 -0.87 -6.22
N ARG A 132 7.81 -0.72 -5.36
CA ARG A 132 6.87 -1.77 -4.99
C ARG A 132 5.86 -2.09 -6.09
N SER A 133 5.47 -1.09 -6.89
CA SER A 133 4.38 -1.19 -7.87
C SER A 133 4.56 -2.27 -8.94
N PRO A 134 5.75 -2.50 -9.53
CA PRO A 134 5.95 -3.60 -10.47
C PRO A 134 5.58 -4.96 -9.88
N LEU A 135 5.92 -5.22 -8.61
CA LEU A 135 5.54 -6.47 -7.97
C LEU A 135 4.04 -6.55 -7.75
N LEU A 136 3.42 -5.48 -7.20
CA LEU A 136 1.97 -5.43 -7.00
C LEU A 136 1.21 -5.70 -8.31
N ILE A 137 1.63 -5.06 -9.40
CA ILE A 137 1.05 -5.23 -10.74
C ILE A 137 1.12 -6.68 -11.20
N ARG A 138 2.24 -7.36 -10.93
CA ARG A 138 2.47 -8.74 -11.36
C ARG A 138 1.70 -9.77 -10.54
N GLU A 139 1.38 -9.43 -9.29
CA GLU A 139 0.57 -10.25 -8.37
C GLU A 139 -0.93 -10.06 -8.57
N ILE A 140 -1.36 -8.99 -9.25
CA ILE A 140 -2.79 -8.78 -9.55
C ILE A 140 -3.30 -9.88 -10.50
N PRO A 141 -4.45 -10.52 -10.20
CA PRO A 141 -5.04 -11.51 -11.09
C PRO A 141 -5.47 -10.91 -12.42
N LEU A 142 -5.12 -11.59 -13.52
CA LEU A 142 -5.46 -11.25 -14.90
C LEU A 142 -6.63 -12.08 -15.44
N THR A 143 -6.94 -13.20 -14.79
CA THR A 143 -8.09 -14.06 -15.15
C THR A 143 -9.13 -14.05 -14.03
N GLU A 144 -10.36 -14.45 -14.37
CA GLU A 144 -11.45 -14.61 -13.41
C GLU A 144 -11.50 -16.06 -12.90
N GLY A 145 -11.94 -16.24 -11.65
CA GLY A 145 -12.12 -17.56 -11.05
C GLY A 145 -12.06 -17.53 -9.53
N ALA A 146 -13.11 -18.02 -8.86
CA ALA A 146 -13.12 -18.12 -7.40
C ALA A 146 -12.11 -19.19 -6.96
N GLY A 147 -10.91 -18.75 -6.53
CA GLY A 147 -9.81 -19.63 -6.16
C GLY A 147 -8.95 -20.14 -7.33
N THR A 148 -9.19 -19.66 -8.55
CA THR A 148 -8.46 -20.05 -9.77
C THR A 148 -8.05 -18.87 -10.65
N ALA A 149 -8.14 -17.65 -10.12
CA ALA A 149 -7.64 -16.47 -10.80
C ALA A 149 -6.11 -16.52 -10.85
N TYR A 150 -5.53 -16.28 -12.02
CA TYR A 150 -4.09 -16.34 -12.25
C TYR A 150 -3.52 -14.95 -12.55
N SER A 151 -2.39 -14.65 -11.95
CA SER A 151 -1.60 -13.44 -12.15
C SER A 151 -0.45 -13.65 -13.14
N MET A 152 0.27 -12.57 -13.47
CA MET A 152 1.50 -12.70 -14.26
C MET A 152 2.56 -13.50 -13.51
N ALA A 153 2.64 -13.36 -12.18
CA ALA A 153 3.54 -14.14 -11.34
C ALA A 153 3.24 -15.64 -11.42
N ASP A 154 1.96 -16.03 -11.42
CA ASP A 154 1.55 -17.43 -11.56
C ASP A 154 1.95 -18.02 -12.90
N PHE A 155 1.73 -17.25 -13.98
CA PHE A 155 2.10 -17.64 -15.33
C PHE A 155 3.61 -17.87 -15.45
N GLU A 156 4.43 -16.97 -14.91
CA GLU A 156 5.88 -17.11 -14.95
C GLU A 156 6.39 -18.27 -14.09
N ALA A 157 5.81 -18.46 -12.90
CA ALA A 157 6.13 -19.61 -12.05
C ALA A 157 5.77 -20.94 -12.73
N ALA A 158 4.64 -21.00 -13.46
CA ALA A 158 4.27 -22.17 -14.24
C ALA A 158 5.25 -22.41 -15.40
N ARG A 159 5.65 -21.36 -16.11
CA ARG A 159 6.61 -21.44 -17.22
C ARG A 159 8.00 -21.90 -16.75
N GLN A 160 8.48 -21.40 -15.61
CA GLN A 160 9.75 -21.83 -15.02
C GLN A 160 9.71 -23.31 -14.62
N ARG A 161 8.62 -23.77 -13.99
CA ARG A 161 8.42 -25.19 -13.65
C ARG A 161 8.40 -26.10 -14.87
N ALA A 162 7.74 -25.67 -15.96
CA ALA A 162 7.73 -26.43 -17.21
C ALA A 162 9.13 -26.54 -17.83
N ALA A 163 9.94 -25.47 -17.75
CA ALA A 163 11.31 -25.48 -18.26
C ALA A 163 12.26 -26.37 -17.44
N SER A 164 12.04 -26.50 -16.13
CA SER A 164 12.86 -27.34 -15.24
C SER A 164 12.47 -28.82 -15.23
N ALA A 165 11.27 -29.18 -15.67
CA ALA A 165 10.75 -30.54 -15.62
C ALA A 165 11.37 -31.53 -16.63
N GLY A 166 12.19 -31.06 -17.59
CA GLY A 166 12.73 -31.90 -18.68
C GLY A 166 11.64 -32.41 -19.65
N PRO A 167 12.00 -32.97 -20.82
CA PRO A 167 11.00 -33.56 -21.71
C PRO A 167 10.35 -34.77 -21.02
N ALA A 168 9.01 -34.86 -21.12
CA ALA A 168 8.26 -36.03 -20.66
C ALA A 168 8.77 -37.31 -21.36
N PRO A 169 8.81 -38.45 -20.65
CA PRO A 169 9.32 -39.71 -21.18
C PRO A 169 8.56 -40.21 -22.40
#